data_AF-A0A9R1BZK8-F1
#
_entry.id   AF-A0A9R1BZK8-F1
#
_cell.length_a   1.000
_cell.length_b   1.000
_cell.length_c   1.000
_cell.angle_alpha   90.00
_cell.angle_beta   90.00
_cell.angle_gamma   90.00
#
_symmetry.space_group_name_H-M   'P 1'
#
loop_
_entity.id
_entity.type
_entity.pdbx_description
1 polymer ?
#
loop_
_entity_poly.entity_id
_entity_poly.type
_entity_poly.pdbx_seq_one_letter_code
_entity_poly.pdbx_strand_id
1 'polypeptide(L)'
;MDFNSEDEIQQLSLSTDFLVELSDGIFAKREPCSTFGTFSHQAVDFILALLKNILSSKREKELVEEIIDGLVTRLMKRMCTIPENAGPVDCSDAQFNVQHLFRKLGNEEFIGQRIILAVSQKISNVSESLLLLDPFDDSFPDMHGNMFML
;
A
#
# COMPACT_ATOMS: atom_id res chain seq x y z
N MET A 1 15.38 -30.57 9.89
CA MET A 1 14.58 -29.55 10.58
C MET A 1 13.66 -28.99 9.52
N ASP A 2 12.41 -29.46 9.52
CA ASP A 2 11.37 -28.96 8.63
C ASP A 2 11.03 -27.54 9.08
N PHE A 3 11.57 -26.54 8.37
CA PHE A 3 11.09 -25.18 8.50
C PHE A 3 9.65 -25.17 7.98
N ASN A 4 8.74 -24.96 8.92
CA ASN A 4 7.29 -25.05 8.73
C ASN A 4 6.85 -23.93 7.78
N SER A 5 6.64 -24.28 6.50
CA SER A 5 6.25 -23.31 5.47
C SER A 5 4.93 -22.61 5.79
N GLU A 6 4.06 -23.29 6.54
CA GLU A 6 2.78 -22.74 7.01
C GLU A 6 3.00 -21.55 7.96
N ASP A 7 4.04 -21.62 8.82
CA ASP A 7 4.38 -20.53 9.73
C ASP A 7 4.87 -19.29 8.97
N GLU A 8 5.65 -19.46 7.89
CA GLU A 8 6.17 -18.33 7.09
C GLU A 8 5.04 -17.59 6.35
N ILE A 9 4.10 -18.33 5.76
CA ILE A 9 2.92 -17.75 5.08
C ILE A 9 2.02 -17.02 6.08
N GLN A 10 1.76 -17.64 7.24
CA GLN A 10 0.97 -17.01 8.30
C GLN A 10 1.65 -15.74 8.83
N GLN A 11 2.97 -15.79 9.05
CA GLN A 11 3.74 -14.62 9.46
C GLN A 11 3.71 -13.52 8.39
N LEU A 12 3.77 -13.88 7.11
CA LEU A 12 3.65 -12.92 6.01
C LEU A 12 2.29 -12.23 6.07
N SER A 13 1.19 -12.99 6.16
CA SER A 13 -0.16 -12.44 6.28
C SER A 13 -0.27 -11.47 7.46
N LEU A 14 0.10 -11.91 8.67
CA LEU A 14 0.04 -11.10 9.88
C LEU A 14 0.88 -9.81 9.77
N SER A 15 2.05 -9.89 9.13
CA SER A 15 2.92 -8.74 8.94
C SER A 15 2.33 -7.73 7.95
N THR A 16 1.70 -8.23 6.88
CA THR A 16 0.98 -7.35 5.94
C THR A 16 -0.23 -6.68 6.60
N ASP A 17 -0.98 -7.42 7.42
CA ASP A 17 -2.13 -6.87 8.16
C ASP A 17 -1.69 -5.83 9.18
N PHE A 18 -0.62 -6.10 9.93
CA PHE A 18 -0.01 -5.14 10.85
C PHE A 18 0.43 -3.85 10.15
N LEU A 19 1.10 -3.95 8.99
CA LEU A 19 1.55 -2.77 8.24
C LEU A 19 0.36 -1.92 7.75
N VAL A 20 -0.73 -2.57 7.37
CA VAL A 20 -1.98 -1.93 6.95
C VAL A 20 -2.66 -1.24 8.14
N GLU A 21 -2.75 -1.90 9.29
CA GLU A 21 -3.31 -1.33 10.53
C GLU A 21 -2.48 -0.13 11.01
N LEU A 22 -1.15 -0.25 11.00
CA LEU A 22 -0.24 0.83 11.33
C LEU A 22 -0.44 2.04 10.38
N SER A 23 -0.75 1.77 9.11
CA SER A 23 -1.11 2.80 8.14
C SER A 23 -2.46 3.44 8.48
N ASP A 24 -3.49 2.68 8.89
CA ASP A 24 -4.75 3.29 9.36
C ASP A 24 -4.56 4.19 10.57
N GLY A 25 -3.65 3.80 11.45
CA GLY A 25 -3.29 4.54 12.64
C GLY A 25 -2.82 5.98 12.38
N ILE A 26 -1.96 6.17 11.38
CA ILE A 26 -1.51 7.52 10.98
C ILE A 26 -2.63 8.36 10.38
N PHE A 27 -3.55 7.75 9.61
CA PHE A 27 -4.73 8.47 9.10
C PHE A 27 -5.69 8.85 10.23
N ALA A 28 -5.81 8.01 11.26
CA ALA A 28 -6.63 8.27 12.44
C ALA A 28 -5.97 9.22 13.47
N LYS A 29 -4.75 9.71 13.21
CA LYS A 29 -3.91 10.48 14.15
C LYS A 29 -3.73 9.78 15.51
N ARG A 30 -3.83 8.45 15.55
CA ARG A 30 -3.68 7.65 16.77
C ARG A 30 -2.20 7.34 17.05
N GLU A 31 -1.36 7.39 16.02
CA GLU A 31 0.05 7.02 16.09
C GLU A 31 0.94 8.24 15.77
N PRO A 32 1.96 8.53 16.60
CA PRO A 32 2.92 9.57 16.28
C PRO A 32 3.77 9.19 15.07
N CYS A 33 4.08 10.17 14.22
CA CYS A 33 4.81 9.98 12.97
C CYS A 33 6.20 9.31 13.16
N SER A 34 6.87 9.57 14.29
CA SER A 34 8.16 8.94 14.64
C SER A 34 8.04 7.44 14.95
N THR A 35 6.92 7.02 15.56
CA THR A 35 6.62 5.61 15.86
C THR A 35 6.25 4.86 14.59
N PHE A 36 5.47 5.49 13.71
CA PHE A 36 5.17 4.94 12.40
C PHE A 36 6.43 4.66 11.59
N GLY A 37 7.36 5.62 11.48
CA GLY A 37 8.61 5.43 10.74
C GLY A 37 9.42 4.23 11.23
N THR A 38 9.52 4.03 12.54
CA THR A 38 10.29 2.91 13.10
C THR A 38 9.61 1.55 12.82
N PHE A 39 8.33 1.42 13.16
CA PHE A 39 7.63 0.14 13.03
C PHE A 39 7.32 -0.24 11.59
N SER A 40 6.99 0.73 10.74
CA SER A 40 6.74 0.46 9.33
C SER A 40 8.02 0.00 8.62
N HIS A 41 9.17 0.58 8.96
CA HIS A 41 10.45 0.11 8.43
C HIS A 41 10.72 -1.33 8.83
N GLN A 42 10.55 -1.68 10.11
CA GLN A 42 10.75 -3.04 10.61
C GLN A 42 9.79 -4.04 9.97
N ALA A 43 8.50 -3.69 9.86
CA ALA A 43 7.50 -4.54 9.24
C ALA A 43 7.82 -4.80 7.75
N VAL A 44 8.23 -3.78 7.01
CA VAL A 44 8.65 -3.95 5.62
C VAL A 44 9.88 -4.85 5.52
N ASP A 45 10.91 -4.62 6.34
CA ASP A 45 12.12 -5.44 6.31
C ASP A 45 11.83 -6.92 6.64
N PHE A 46 10.90 -7.15 7.56
CA PHE A 46 10.44 -8.50 7.91
C PHE A 46 9.64 -9.16 6.77
N ILE A 47 8.70 -8.43 6.15
CA ILE A 47 7.95 -8.89 4.96
C ILE A 47 8.90 -9.29 3.83
N LEU A 48 9.90 -8.45 3.53
CA LEU A 48 10.88 -8.72 2.48
C LEU A 48 11.74 -9.96 2.79
N ALA A 49 12.13 -10.13 4.04
CA ALA A 49 12.88 -11.32 4.48
C ALA A 49 12.06 -12.61 4.33
N LEU A 50 10.80 -12.60 4.78
CA LEU A 50 9.88 -13.73 4.63
C LEU A 50 9.64 -14.06 3.16
N LEU A 51 9.33 -13.04 2.35
CA LEU A 51 9.06 -13.21 0.93
C LEU A 51 10.25 -13.86 0.22
N LYS A 52 11.47 -13.41 0.51
CA LYS A 52 12.69 -13.99 -0.06
C LYS A 52 12.84 -15.48 0.29
N ASN A 53 12.56 -15.86 1.54
CA ASN A 53 12.62 -17.26 1.98
C ASN A 53 11.57 -18.12 1.25
N ILE A 54 10.33 -17.63 1.19
CA ILE A 54 9.21 -18.36 0.59
C ILE A 54 9.46 -18.55 -0.93
N LEU A 55 9.81 -17.47 -1.65
CA LEU A 55 10.10 -17.51 -3.08
C LEU A 55 11.26 -18.43 -3.43
N SER A 56 12.30 -18.47 -2.58
CA SER A 56 13.43 -19.38 -2.75
C SER A 56 13.03 -20.85 -2.61
N SER A 57 11.99 -21.14 -1.83
CA SER A 57 11.54 -22.50 -1.56
C SER A 57 10.63 -23.11 -2.64
N LYS A 58 10.26 -22.34 -3.69
CA LYS A 58 9.29 -22.71 -4.76
C LYS A 58 7.89 -23.13 -4.25
N ARG A 59 7.55 -22.90 -2.98
CA ARG A 59 6.26 -23.29 -2.36
C ARG A 59 5.20 -22.19 -2.48
N GLU A 60 3.93 -22.61 -2.54
CA GLU A 60 2.70 -21.81 -2.34
C GLU A 60 2.70 -20.40 -2.96
N LYS A 61 3.14 -20.29 -4.22
CA LYS A 61 3.22 -19.00 -4.91
C LYS A 61 1.87 -18.29 -4.97
N GLU A 62 0.78 -19.00 -5.25
CA GLU A 62 -0.56 -18.40 -5.38
C GLU A 62 -1.02 -17.69 -4.10
N LEU A 63 -0.82 -18.29 -2.92
CA LEU A 63 -1.20 -17.68 -1.64
C LEU A 63 -0.33 -16.45 -1.31
N VAL A 64 0.97 -16.51 -1.61
CA VAL A 64 1.87 -15.37 -1.46
C VAL A 64 1.44 -14.22 -2.36
N GLU A 65 1.07 -14.53 -3.60
CA GLU A 65 0.57 -13.54 -4.55
C GLU A 65 -0.70 -12.88 -4.02
N GLU A 66 -1.67 -13.65 -3.54
CA GLU A 66 -2.91 -13.12 -2.95
C GLU A 66 -2.64 -12.19 -1.76
N ILE A 67 -1.74 -12.57 -0.85
CA ILE A 67 -1.38 -11.75 0.31
C ILE A 67 -0.74 -10.43 -0.13
N ILE A 68 0.20 -10.48 -1.08
CA ILE A 68 0.90 -9.28 -1.56
C ILE A 68 -0.02 -8.38 -2.40
N ASP A 69 -0.86 -8.95 -3.26
CA ASP A 69 -1.86 -8.19 -4.03
C ASP A 69 -2.88 -7.53 -3.10
N GLY A 70 -3.27 -8.24 -2.03
CA GLY A 70 -4.10 -7.69 -0.95
C GLY A 70 -3.42 -6.55 -0.21
N LEU A 71 -2.11 -6.66 0.09
CA LEU A 71 -1.33 -5.56 0.68
C LEU A 71 -1.29 -4.34 -0.25
N VAL A 72 -0.90 -4.54 -1.52
CA VAL A 72 -0.79 -3.46 -2.52
C VAL A 72 -2.13 -2.75 -2.68
N THR A 73 -3.22 -3.49 -2.84
CA THR A 73 -4.57 -2.94 -2.99
C THR A 73 -4.98 -2.11 -1.76
N ARG A 74 -4.71 -2.63 -0.55
CA ARG A 74 -5.05 -1.94 0.71
C ARG A 74 -4.22 -0.67 0.91
N LEU A 75 -2.93 -0.68 0.61
CA LEU A 75 -2.10 0.54 0.67
C LEU A 75 -2.49 1.55 -0.42
N MET A 76 -2.81 1.08 -1.62
CA MET A 76 -3.24 1.92 -2.74
C MET A 76 -4.51 2.70 -2.38
N LYS A 77 -5.49 2.02 -1.77
CA LYS A 77 -6.72 2.64 -1.29
C LYS A 77 -6.44 3.81 -0.33
N ARG A 78 -5.46 3.65 0.57
CA ARG A 78 -5.07 4.67 1.56
C ARG A 78 -4.32 5.85 0.93
N MET A 79 -3.46 5.57 -0.03
CA MET A 79 -2.78 6.60 -0.81
C MET A 79 -3.78 7.46 -1.60
N CYS A 80 -4.84 6.84 -2.14
CA CYS A 80 -5.87 7.49 -2.94
C CYS A 80 -7.08 8.04 -2.15
N THR A 81 -7.16 7.84 -0.83
CA THR A 81 -8.24 8.43 -0.03
C THR A 81 -7.99 9.92 0.20
N ILE A 82 -8.92 10.75 -0.28
CA ILE A 82 -9.02 12.18 0.06
C ILE A 82 -9.85 12.26 1.35
N PRO A 83 -9.34 12.79 2.47
CA PRO A 83 -10.14 12.86 3.69
C PRO A 83 -11.20 13.96 3.56
N GLU A 84 -12.46 13.60 3.78
CA GLU A 84 -13.63 14.51 3.71
C GLU A 84 -13.59 15.68 4.72
N ASN A 85 -12.59 15.75 5.61
CA ASN A 85 -12.51 16.75 6.69
C ASN A 85 -11.07 17.24 7.01
N ALA A 86 -10.08 16.97 6.15
CA ALA A 86 -8.72 17.44 6.40
C ALA A 86 -8.51 18.84 5.78
N GLY A 87 -8.16 19.82 6.61
CA GLY A 87 -7.58 21.06 6.12
C GLY A 87 -6.32 20.78 5.27
N PRO A 88 -5.94 21.70 4.37
CA PRO A 88 -5.01 21.46 3.26
C PRO A 88 -3.55 21.12 3.64
N VAL A 89 -3.21 21.08 4.94
CA VAL A 89 -1.80 21.04 5.40
C VAL A 89 -1.42 19.73 6.12
N ASP A 90 -2.37 19.03 6.74
CA ASP A 90 -2.05 17.87 7.61
C ASP A 90 -2.14 16.49 6.93
N CYS A 91 -2.82 16.38 5.78
CA CYS A 91 -3.05 15.08 5.10
C CYS A 91 -1.84 14.61 4.28
N SER A 92 -1.02 15.56 3.83
CA SER A 92 0.18 15.36 3.03
C SER A 92 1.11 14.30 3.63
N ASP A 93 1.34 14.35 4.94
CA ASP A 93 2.36 13.51 5.59
C ASP A 93 1.97 12.03 5.64
N ALA A 94 0.70 11.69 5.91
CA ALA A 94 0.26 10.30 5.98
C ALA A 94 0.27 9.61 4.61
N GLN A 95 -0.14 10.36 3.60
CA GLN A 95 -0.10 9.97 2.20
C GLN A 95 1.34 9.78 1.69
N PHE A 96 2.25 10.72 1.99
CA PHE A 96 3.69 10.57 1.70
C PHE A 96 4.31 9.38 2.42
N ASN A 97 3.88 9.09 3.65
CA ASN A 97 4.31 7.90 4.38
C ASN A 97 3.90 6.61 3.65
N VAL A 98 2.67 6.50 3.16
CA VAL A 98 2.23 5.34 2.35
C VAL A 98 3.00 5.25 1.02
N GLN A 99 3.25 6.38 0.35
CA GLN A 99 4.09 6.41 -0.85
C GLN A 99 5.51 5.92 -0.55
N HIS A 100 6.07 6.27 0.61
CA HIS A 100 7.36 5.77 1.07
C HIS A 100 7.34 4.24 1.29
N LEU A 101 6.25 3.70 1.84
CA LEU A 101 6.09 2.23 1.97
C LEU A 101 6.10 1.55 0.61
N PHE A 102 5.38 2.08 -0.38
CA PHE A 102 5.42 1.55 -1.74
C PHE A 102 6.83 1.55 -2.31
N ARG A 103 7.59 2.63 -2.11
CA ARG A 103 8.98 2.70 -2.59
C ARG A 103 9.87 1.69 -1.89
N LYS A 104 9.69 1.46 -0.59
CA LYS A 104 10.49 0.50 0.18
C LYS A 104 10.16 -0.94 -0.19
N LEU A 105 8.87 -1.28 -0.28
CA LEU A 105 8.38 -2.59 -0.70
C LEU A 105 8.75 -2.91 -2.16
N GLY A 106 8.64 -1.92 -3.05
CA GLY A 106 8.94 -2.05 -4.47
C GLY A 106 10.42 -2.17 -4.83
N ASN A 107 11.32 -2.11 -3.85
CA ASN A 107 12.73 -2.45 -4.06
C ASN A 107 12.93 -3.95 -4.33
N GLU A 108 11.94 -4.77 -3.98
CA GLU A 108 11.90 -6.18 -4.33
C GLU A 108 11.09 -6.35 -5.63
N GLU A 109 11.60 -7.13 -6.59
CA GLU A 109 11.05 -7.25 -7.96
C GLU A 109 9.62 -7.82 -7.99
N PHE A 110 9.35 -8.89 -7.24
CA PHE A 110 8.05 -9.55 -7.15
C PHE A 110 6.96 -8.62 -6.62
N ILE A 111 7.27 -7.77 -5.62
CA ILE A 111 6.32 -6.75 -5.13
C ILE A 111 6.28 -5.54 -6.07
N GLY A 112 7.44 -5.08 -6.56
CA GLY A 112 7.59 -3.90 -7.40
C GLY A 112 6.76 -3.99 -8.69
N GLN A 113 6.78 -5.15 -9.35
CA GLN A 113 5.96 -5.39 -10.55
C GLN A 113 4.45 -5.21 -10.27
N ARG A 114 3.97 -5.71 -9.12
CA ARG A 114 2.56 -5.59 -8.70
C ARG A 114 2.18 -4.16 -8.37
N ILE A 115 3.07 -3.42 -7.70
CA ILE A 115 2.87 -2.00 -7.43
C ILE A 115 2.75 -1.22 -8.75
N ILE A 116 3.67 -1.44 -9.70
CA ILE A 116 3.63 -0.76 -11.01
C ILE A 116 2.33 -1.05 -11.74
N LEU A 117 1.89 -2.32 -11.76
CA LEU A 117 0.64 -2.71 -12.39
C LEU A 117 -0.57 -2.04 -11.73
N ALA A 118 -0.66 -2.08 -10.39
CA ALA A 118 -1.75 -1.47 -9.64
C ALA A 118 -1.82 0.06 -9.83
N VAL A 119 -0.66 0.74 -9.80
CA VAL A 119 -0.56 2.18 -10.06
C VAL A 119 -1.01 2.49 -11.49
N SER A 120 -0.53 1.72 -12.47
CA SER A 120 -0.87 1.91 -13.88
C SER A 120 -2.37 1.72 -14.13
N GLN A 121 -2.97 0.71 -13.51
CA GLN A 121 -4.42 0.49 -13.58
C GLN A 121 -5.19 1.66 -12.95
N LYS A 122 -4.72 2.17 -11.81
CA LYS A 122 -5.35 3.32 -11.15
C LYS A 122 -5.29 4.58 -12.03
N ILE A 123 -4.13 4.87 -12.62
CA ILE A 123 -3.95 5.98 -13.58
C ILE A 123 -4.92 5.82 -14.75
N SER A 124 -4.99 4.62 -15.36
CA SER A 124 -5.88 4.34 -16.47
C SER A 124 -7.34 4.62 -16.10
N ASN A 125 -7.81 4.12 -14.97
CA ASN A 125 -9.19 4.30 -14.51
C ASN A 125 -9.52 5.78 -14.24
N VAL A 126 -8.58 6.53 -13.65
CA VAL A 126 -8.75 7.98 -13.42
C VAL A 126 -8.82 8.72 -14.76
N SER A 127 -7.95 8.37 -15.72
CA SER A 127 -7.94 9.00 -17.04
C SER A 127 -9.23 8.76 -17.83
N GLU A 128 -9.77 7.55 -17.79
CA GLU A 128 -11.04 7.21 -18.45
C GLU A 128 -12.20 8.00 -17.83
N SER A 129 -12.23 8.10 -16.50
CA SER A 129 -13.25 8.89 -15.81
C SER A 129 -13.17 10.38 -16.19
N LEU A 130 -11.96 10.95 -16.28
CA LEU A 130 -11.76 12.35 -16.69
C LEU A 130 -12.21 12.64 -18.12
N LEU A 131 -12.12 11.66 -19.02
CA LEU A 131 -12.60 11.81 -20.41
C LEU A 131 -14.13 11.81 -20.51
N LEU A 132 -14.82 11.26 -19.50
CA LEU A 132 -16.27 11.08 -19.52
C LEU A 132 -17.03 12.07 -18.62
N LEU A 133 -16.34 12.74 -17.69
CA LEU A 133 -16.93 13.70 -16.77
C LEU A 133 -17.12 15.08 -17.43
N ASP A 134 -18.20 15.75 -17.05
CA ASP A 134 -18.38 17.17 -17.35
C ASP A 134 -17.47 17.99 -16.42
N PRO A 135 -16.52 18.78 -16.96
CA PRO A 135 -15.64 19.62 -16.14
C PRO A 135 -16.37 20.73 -15.35
N PHE A 136 -17.67 20.94 -15.62
CA PHE A 136 -18.52 21.87 -14.89
C PHE A 136 -19.46 21.20 -13.88
N ASP A 137 -19.37 19.88 -13.69
CA ASP A 137 -20.12 19.14 -12.69
C ASP A 137 -19.52 19.35 -11.29
N ASP A 138 -20.38 19.50 -10.27
CA ASP A 138 -19.99 19.68 -8.87
C ASP A 138 -19.15 18.50 -8.31
N SER A 139 -19.20 17.33 -8.96
CA SER A 139 -18.41 16.14 -8.61
C SER A 139 -17.00 16.11 -9.24
N PHE A 140 -16.68 17.03 -10.16
CA PHE A 140 -15.37 17.10 -10.83
C PHE A 140 -14.19 17.36 -9.87
N PRO A 141 -14.27 18.26 -8.86
CA PRO A 141 -13.19 18.51 -7.90
C PRO A 141 -12.76 17.28 -7.08
N ASP A 142 -13.67 16.34 -6.81
CA ASP A 142 -13.38 15.13 -6.04
C ASP A 142 -12.43 14.17 -6.78
N MET A 143 -12.31 14.30 -8.12
CA MET A 143 -11.30 13.58 -8.89
C MET A 143 -9.89 14.15 -8.74
N HIS A 144 -9.74 15.46 -8.49
CA HIS A 144 -8.42 16.12 -8.50
C HIS A 144 -7.50 15.63 -7.39
N GLY A 145 -8.02 15.33 -6.20
CA GLY A 145 -7.18 14.87 -5.09
C GLY A 145 -6.52 13.51 -5.33
N ASN A 146 -7.05 12.70 -6.26
CA ASN A 146 -6.40 11.46 -6.70
C ASN A 146 -5.31 11.69 -7.76
N MET A 147 -5.38 12.80 -8.48
CA MET A 147 -4.53 13.09 -9.64
C MET A 147 -3.15 13.65 -9.23
N PHE A 148 -3.08 14.34 -8.08
CA PHE A 148 -1.84 14.92 -7.53
C PHE A 148 -1.12 14.01 -6.53
N MET A 149 -1.69 12.84 -6.26
CA MET A 149 -1.20 11.84 -5.33
C MET A 149 -0.37 10.71 -5.99
N LEU A 150 -0.21 10.79 -7.30
CA LEU A 150 0.57 9.89 -8.17
C LEU A 150 1.87 10.57 -8.60
#